data_AF-W5SQ45-F1
#
_entry.id   AF-W5SQ45-F1
#
_cell.length_a   1.000
_cell.length_b   1.000
_cell.length_c   1.000
_cell.angle_alpha   90.00
_cell.angle_beta   90.00
_cell.angle_gamma   90.00
#
_symmetry.space_group_name_H-M   'P 1'
#
loop_
_entity.id
_entity.type
_entity.pdbx_description
1 polymer ?
#
loop_
_entity_poly.entity_id
_entity_poly.type
_entity_poly.pdbx_seq_one_letter_code
_entity_poly.pdbx_strand_id
1 'polypeptide(L)'
;MVKVKSYILFFLLLSLGCNNEGSDKSKDSTFDISKTSFVGKRLGKGINLSRKGVVEVDVGKSDLKKGTGENSVVKVDIGSKKVNDELEDNIYLKIQNLLDEFKLSAQQKESIMDLKGILTDPSIGKDEGYKIYSSEEFYRLLVEFGDAKLKGICSVLQVITETKASIANIEVFRKDLESRFKDYKNLYSKRLRETFSLDNVNDIYDNILRSHSNYLVDITKLKEEVLLIEEGLAKYLMLSDDYKGIINYMLSVVRNNFEINFVNFSCKFYAMLGKMDLDSIKEITGYVKSVFDLWNEDAKIISTVDDEGFRAKLESKLKQLESECSKEIGKHLYDNIYDNDIALTSSIDSIRNGLKTVRDYYVFDFFSIRDQALGFMKFPKLIKELSEDDLEVIDYMRSVVTNSKTTNYNINEFNCVMGMVESINGLRDILRPHLAVFKAQKEAKSAIDNIKEVASQVRLRRRLNEVIVKYKALLSDIFTGSDLYSIYYSNLYQDDVSNLAIDLDKIKYYAARSL
;
A
#
# COMPACT_ATOMS: atom_id res chain seq x y z
N MET A 1 -13.76 27.56 17.54
CA MET A 1 -12.29 27.48 17.69
C MET A 1 -12.00 26.48 18.81
N VAL A 2 -11.09 25.52 18.58
CA VAL A 2 -10.58 24.48 19.50
C VAL A 2 -11.39 23.16 19.64
N LYS A 3 -10.90 22.11 18.94
CA LYS A 3 -10.81 20.66 19.26
C LYS A 3 -11.20 19.70 18.11
N VAL A 4 -10.39 19.68 17.05
CA VAL A 4 -10.28 18.49 16.15
C VAL A 4 -8.81 18.08 15.91
N LYS A 5 -7.82 18.89 16.28
CA LYS A 5 -6.39 18.60 16.10
C LYS A 5 -5.80 17.52 17.03
N SER A 6 -6.59 16.83 17.86
CA SER A 6 -6.03 15.96 18.92
C SER A 6 -5.92 14.47 18.57
N TYR A 7 -6.56 13.99 17.50
CA TYR A 7 -6.50 12.57 17.13
C TYR A 7 -5.30 12.21 16.24
N ILE A 8 -4.82 13.16 15.43
CA ILE A 8 -3.66 12.97 14.54
C ILE A 8 -2.34 12.94 15.34
N LEU A 9 -2.23 13.71 16.42
CA LEU A 9 -1.03 13.73 17.26
C LEU A 9 -0.89 12.48 18.15
N PHE A 10 -2.02 11.85 18.52
CA PHE A 10 -2.02 10.66 19.37
C PHE A 10 -1.56 9.40 18.61
N PHE A 11 -1.85 9.29 17.31
CA PHE A 11 -1.34 8.21 16.46
C PHE A 11 0.14 8.37 16.06
N LEU A 12 0.63 9.61 15.94
CA LEU A 12 2.05 9.88 15.67
C LEU A 12 2.96 9.51 16.85
N LEU A 13 2.52 9.75 18.10
CA LEU A 13 3.33 9.45 19.29
C LEU A 13 3.38 7.97 19.68
N LEU A 14 2.36 7.17 19.32
CA LEU A 14 2.41 5.70 19.49
C LEU A 14 3.34 5.01 18.47
N SER A 15 3.70 5.68 17.36
CA SER A 15 4.56 5.12 16.31
C SER A 15 6.06 5.23 16.57
N LEU A 16 6.49 5.90 17.65
CA LEU A 16 7.90 6.08 18.02
C LEU A 16 8.30 5.37 19.32
N GLY A 17 7.39 4.65 19.97
CA GLY A 17 7.69 3.97 21.23
C GLY A 17 6.77 2.79 21.49
N CYS A 18 7.15 1.62 20.95
CA CYS A 18 6.91 0.34 21.61
C CYS A 18 7.88 -0.72 21.03
N ASN A 19 8.84 -1.11 21.87
CA ASN A 19 9.66 -2.29 21.72
C ASN A 19 8.81 -3.57 21.88
N ASN A 20 9.30 -4.64 21.26
CA ASN A 20 8.91 -6.03 21.42
C ASN A 20 8.44 -6.42 22.83
N GLU A 21 7.31 -7.11 22.89
CA GLU A 21 7.15 -8.31 23.72
C GLU A 21 6.19 -9.28 23.02
N GLY A 22 6.62 -10.53 22.89
CA GLY A 22 5.95 -11.55 22.10
C GLY A 22 4.67 -12.06 22.76
N SER A 23 3.81 -12.64 21.92
CA SER A 23 2.90 -13.69 22.38
C SER A 23 2.72 -14.74 21.29
N ASP A 24 3.18 -15.94 21.62
CA ASP A 24 2.75 -17.19 21.00
C ASP A 24 1.23 -17.36 21.13
N LYS A 25 0.58 -17.78 20.04
CA LYS A 25 -0.37 -18.91 19.92
C LYS A 25 -1.38 -18.70 18.79
N SER A 26 -1.33 -19.58 17.79
CA SER A 26 -2.50 -20.25 17.16
C SER A 26 -1.97 -21.17 16.05
N LYS A 27 -1.78 -22.47 16.30
CA LYS A 27 -2.74 -23.58 16.05
C LYS A 27 -3.35 -23.61 14.64
N ASP A 28 -2.93 -24.66 13.94
CA ASP A 28 -3.64 -25.53 12.99
C ASP A 28 -4.52 -24.88 11.92
N SER A 29 -3.95 -24.79 10.71
CA SER A 29 -4.71 -25.17 9.52
C SER A 29 -3.79 -25.89 8.53
N THR A 30 -4.00 -27.19 8.41
CA THR A 30 -3.46 -28.07 7.38
C THR A 30 -4.11 -27.67 6.06
N PHE A 31 -3.35 -27.04 5.15
CA PHE A 31 -3.82 -26.78 3.79
C PHE A 31 -3.19 -27.80 2.84
N ASP A 32 -4.08 -28.59 2.25
CA ASP A 32 -3.80 -29.72 1.37
C ASP A 32 -3.36 -29.22 -0.02
N ILE A 33 -2.11 -29.47 -0.39
CA ILE A 33 -1.56 -29.14 -1.71
C ILE A 33 -1.66 -30.39 -2.56
N SER A 34 -2.63 -30.43 -3.48
CA SER A 34 -2.56 -31.36 -4.60
C SER A 34 -2.81 -30.67 -5.94
N LYS A 35 -1.90 -30.97 -6.86
CA LYS A 35 -1.98 -30.88 -8.33
C LYS A 35 -1.75 -29.52 -8.98
N THR A 36 -0.48 -29.27 -9.33
CA THR A 36 -0.13 -28.91 -10.71
C THR A 36 1.18 -29.58 -11.11
N SER A 37 1.09 -30.44 -12.12
CA SER A 37 2.18 -31.13 -12.80
C SER A 37 2.95 -30.17 -13.70
N PHE A 38 4.27 -30.08 -13.56
CA PHE A 38 5.14 -29.60 -14.64
C PHE A 38 6.20 -30.65 -14.96
N VAL A 39 6.17 -31.07 -16.21
CA VAL A 39 7.08 -32.01 -16.85
C VAL A 39 8.32 -31.23 -17.30
N GLY A 40 9.50 -31.66 -16.87
CA GLY A 40 10.78 -31.10 -17.33
C GLY A 40 11.94 -32.05 -17.05
N LYS A 41 12.23 -32.93 -18.01
CA LYS A 41 13.34 -33.89 -18.02
C LYS A 41 14.71 -33.18 -18.15
N ARG A 42 15.70 -33.61 -17.36
CA ARG A 42 17.04 -34.12 -17.78
C ARG A 42 17.94 -34.26 -16.53
N LEU A 43 18.21 -35.49 -16.11
CA LEU A 43 19.44 -36.27 -16.38
C LEU A 43 20.68 -35.78 -15.63
N GLY A 44 21.11 -36.56 -14.63
CA GLY A 44 22.54 -36.83 -14.47
C GLY A 44 23.07 -37.02 -13.05
N LYS A 45 23.28 -38.30 -12.72
CA LYS A 45 24.31 -38.86 -11.80
C LYS A 45 24.09 -38.70 -10.29
N GLY A 46 23.75 -39.84 -9.70
CA GLY A 46 23.70 -40.04 -8.27
C GLY A 46 25.05 -40.36 -7.64
N ILE A 47 25.08 -40.25 -6.32
CA ILE A 47 26.01 -40.96 -5.45
C ILE A 47 25.15 -41.48 -4.29
N ASN A 48 25.25 -42.78 -4.08
CA ASN A 48 24.50 -43.59 -3.14
C ASN A 48 25.46 -43.89 -1.99
N LEU A 49 25.16 -43.44 -0.77
CA LEU A 49 25.89 -43.88 0.44
C LEU A 49 24.88 -44.14 1.56
N SER A 50 24.58 -45.42 1.73
CA SER A 50 23.91 -46.01 2.87
C SER A 50 24.72 -45.79 4.16
N ARG A 51 24.06 -45.44 5.26
CA ARG A 51 24.61 -45.69 6.60
C ARG A 51 23.55 -46.26 7.54
N LYS A 52 23.88 -47.47 8.00
CA LYS A 52 23.23 -48.26 9.05
C LYS A 52 23.09 -47.47 10.36
N GLY A 53 21.91 -47.56 10.96
CA GLY A 53 21.67 -48.39 12.16
C GLY A 53 22.45 -48.06 13.44
N VAL A 54 21.75 -47.37 14.36
CA VAL A 54 21.47 -47.72 15.78
C VAL A 54 22.60 -48.33 16.61
N VAL A 55 22.93 -47.72 17.76
CA VAL A 55 22.81 -48.31 19.12
C VAL A 55 22.95 -47.17 20.16
N GLU A 56 21.89 -46.94 20.94
CA GLU A 56 21.92 -46.35 22.28
C GLU A 56 22.46 -47.39 23.27
N VAL A 57 23.35 -46.97 24.18
CA VAL A 57 23.40 -47.51 25.55
C VAL A 57 23.84 -46.38 26.49
N ASP A 58 22.92 -46.02 27.37
CA ASP A 58 23.12 -45.18 28.55
C ASP A 58 23.05 -46.08 29.78
N VAL A 59 24.11 -46.17 30.60
CA VAL A 59 24.02 -46.60 32.01
C VAL A 59 25.23 -46.05 32.80
N GLY A 60 24.94 -45.24 33.81
CA GLY A 60 25.39 -45.58 35.17
C GLY A 60 26.52 -44.76 35.81
N LYS A 61 26.09 -43.78 36.61
CA LYS A 61 26.76 -43.20 37.78
C LYS A 61 27.51 -44.20 38.67
N SER A 62 28.65 -43.77 39.24
CA SER A 62 28.93 -43.94 40.67
C SER A 62 30.05 -43.03 41.17
N ASP A 63 29.89 -42.62 42.43
CA ASP A 63 30.53 -41.51 43.13
C ASP A 63 31.93 -41.79 43.77
N LEU A 64 32.55 -40.68 44.19
CA LEU A 64 33.33 -40.48 45.43
C LEU A 64 34.85 -40.86 45.54
N LYS A 65 35.64 -39.77 45.51
CA LYS A 65 36.60 -39.27 46.54
C LYS A 65 38.03 -39.83 46.71
N LYS A 66 38.94 -38.83 46.64
CA LYS A 66 40.11 -38.49 47.48
C LYS A 66 41.45 -39.25 47.27
N GLY A 67 42.46 -38.45 46.92
CA GLY A 67 43.87 -38.78 47.11
C GLY A 67 44.78 -37.60 46.73
N THR A 68 45.34 -36.95 47.74
CA THR A 68 46.37 -35.90 47.72
C THR A 68 47.68 -36.35 47.07
N GLY A 69 48.36 -35.43 46.37
CA GLY A 69 49.73 -35.63 45.92
C GLY A 69 50.25 -34.40 45.18
N GLU A 70 51.01 -33.57 45.89
CA GLU A 70 51.82 -32.48 45.34
C GLU A 70 52.79 -33.05 44.29
N ASN A 71 52.88 -32.39 43.14
CA ASN A 71 54.12 -32.33 42.39
C ASN A 71 54.15 -31.04 41.56
N SER A 72 55.12 -30.22 41.91
CA SER A 72 55.57 -29.02 41.25
C SER A 72 56.00 -29.32 39.82
N VAL A 73 55.31 -28.73 38.85
CA VAL A 73 55.87 -28.46 37.53
C VAL A 73 55.67 -26.98 37.25
N VAL A 74 56.77 -26.24 37.42
CA VAL A 74 56.95 -24.90 36.88
C VAL A 74 56.72 -24.98 35.38
N LYS A 75 55.58 -24.47 34.92
CA LYS A 75 55.41 -24.03 33.53
C LYS A 75 55.37 -22.51 33.53
N VAL A 76 56.53 -21.96 33.18
CA VAL A 76 56.68 -20.62 32.63
C VAL A 76 55.80 -20.55 31.39
N ASP A 77 54.76 -19.73 31.41
CA ASP A 77 54.19 -19.18 30.18
C ASP A 77 53.46 -17.86 30.50
N ILE A 78 54.26 -16.81 30.73
CA ILE A 78 53.80 -15.41 30.72
C ILE A 78 54.87 -14.64 29.93
N GLY A 79 54.90 -14.84 28.62
CA GLY A 79 55.85 -14.15 27.73
C GLY A 79 55.37 -13.98 26.28
N SER A 80 54.41 -14.79 25.82
CA SER A 80 54.01 -14.81 24.39
C SER A 80 53.10 -13.65 23.96
N LYS A 81 52.27 -13.10 24.86
CA LYS A 81 51.31 -12.07 24.47
C LYS A 81 51.95 -10.69 24.23
N LYS A 82 52.87 -10.29 25.12
CA LYS A 82 53.49 -8.95 25.09
C LYS A 82 54.47 -8.76 23.92
N VAL A 83 55.17 -9.82 23.52
CA VAL A 83 56.10 -9.80 22.38
C VAL A 83 55.35 -9.78 21.04
N ASN A 84 54.19 -10.45 20.96
CA ASN A 84 53.36 -10.44 19.75
C ASN A 84 52.71 -9.06 19.52
N ASP A 85 52.24 -8.40 20.57
CA ASP A 85 51.62 -7.06 20.47
C ASP A 85 52.66 -6.01 20.00
N GLU A 86 53.89 -6.02 20.55
CA GLU A 86 54.98 -5.12 20.14
C GLU A 86 55.44 -5.36 18.67
N LEU A 87 55.37 -6.61 18.21
CA LEU A 87 55.73 -6.98 16.84
C LEU A 87 54.63 -6.58 15.84
N GLU A 88 53.36 -6.77 16.20
CA GLU A 88 52.19 -6.35 15.41
C GLU A 88 52.18 -4.81 15.25
N ASP A 89 52.48 -4.08 16.33
CA ASP A 89 52.60 -2.61 16.33
C ASP A 89 53.73 -2.13 15.41
N ASN A 90 54.87 -2.84 15.39
CA ASN A 90 55.99 -2.54 14.49
C ASN A 90 55.61 -2.72 13.01
N ILE A 91 54.94 -3.82 12.68
CA ILE A 91 54.50 -4.09 11.30
C ILE A 91 53.43 -3.09 10.86
N TYR A 92 52.50 -2.72 11.75
CA TYR A 92 51.50 -1.69 11.47
C TYR A 92 52.16 -0.35 11.09
N LEU A 93 53.17 0.09 11.85
CA LEU A 93 53.93 1.30 11.54
C LEU A 93 54.66 1.21 10.19
N LYS A 94 55.25 0.05 9.85
CA LYS A 94 55.88 -0.17 8.53
C LYS A 94 54.87 -0.03 7.40
N ILE A 95 53.67 -0.61 7.55
CA ILE A 95 52.59 -0.48 6.57
C ILE A 95 52.22 1.00 6.42
N GLN A 96 51.98 1.73 7.51
CA GLN A 96 51.61 3.16 7.43
C GLN A 96 52.67 4.00 6.70
N ASN A 97 53.95 3.82 7.06
CA ASN A 97 55.06 4.52 6.41
C ASN A 97 55.12 4.23 4.90
N LEU A 98 54.88 2.98 4.47
CA LEU A 98 54.83 2.60 3.06
C LEU A 98 53.66 3.28 2.34
N LEU A 99 52.47 3.32 2.95
CA LEU A 99 51.30 3.98 2.36
C LEU A 99 51.48 5.50 2.28
N ASP A 100 52.21 6.10 3.23
CA ASP A 100 52.65 7.51 3.19
C ASP A 100 53.65 7.78 2.06
N GLU A 101 54.64 6.89 1.90
CA GLU A 101 55.64 6.98 0.82
C GLU A 101 54.97 6.94 -0.57
N PHE A 102 53.96 6.08 -0.74
CA PHE A 102 53.15 6.00 -1.95
C PHE A 102 52.15 7.16 -2.12
N LYS A 103 52.07 8.05 -1.12
CA LYS A 103 51.18 9.21 -1.10
C LYS A 103 49.72 8.82 -1.31
N LEU A 104 49.30 7.72 -0.70
CA LEU A 104 47.90 7.30 -0.73
C LEU A 104 47.04 8.26 0.10
N SER A 105 45.84 8.55 -0.39
CA SER A 105 44.87 9.35 0.35
C SER A 105 44.39 8.63 1.62
N ALA A 106 43.78 9.37 2.56
CA ALA A 106 43.21 8.77 3.77
C ALA A 106 42.21 7.63 3.46
N GLN A 107 41.38 7.81 2.44
CA GLN A 107 40.41 6.81 1.99
C GLN A 107 41.07 5.58 1.34
N GLN A 108 42.14 5.78 0.57
CA GLN A 108 42.92 4.68 0.00
C GLN A 108 43.61 3.87 1.11
N LYS A 109 44.15 4.56 2.13
CA LYS A 109 44.72 3.91 3.32
C LYS A 109 43.68 3.09 4.07
N GLU A 110 42.47 3.62 4.30
CA GLU A 110 41.37 2.85 4.92
C GLU A 110 41.06 1.59 4.10
N SER A 111 41.00 1.71 2.77
CA SER A 111 40.74 0.55 1.88
C SER A 111 41.82 -0.53 2.00
N ILE A 112 43.10 -0.15 2.11
CA ILE A 112 44.20 -1.10 2.32
C ILE A 112 44.14 -1.75 3.71
N MET A 113 43.78 -1.00 4.74
CA MET A 113 43.63 -1.55 6.09
C MET A 113 42.43 -2.50 6.20
N ASP A 114 41.31 -2.19 5.54
CA ASP A 114 40.16 -3.09 5.39
C ASP A 114 40.57 -4.37 4.66
N LEU A 115 41.35 -4.25 3.57
CA LEU A 115 41.90 -5.39 2.85
C LEU A 115 42.82 -6.24 3.74
N LYS A 116 43.69 -5.63 4.56
CA LYS A 116 44.50 -6.35 5.55
C LYS A 116 43.60 -7.21 6.44
N GLY A 117 42.58 -6.60 7.04
CA GLY A 117 41.65 -7.31 7.92
C GLY A 117 41.03 -8.54 7.25
N ILE A 118 40.63 -8.43 5.98
CA ILE A 118 40.07 -9.54 5.21
C ILE A 118 41.11 -10.64 4.98
N LEU A 119 42.32 -10.29 4.55
CA LEU A 119 43.35 -11.25 4.16
C LEU A 119 44.05 -11.92 5.36
N THR A 120 44.00 -11.30 6.54
CA THR A 120 44.58 -11.86 7.78
C THR A 120 43.56 -12.60 8.65
N ASP A 121 42.25 -12.41 8.46
CA ASP A 121 41.21 -13.05 9.29
C ASP A 121 40.96 -14.53 8.91
N PRO A 122 41.37 -15.52 9.73
CA PRO A 122 41.24 -16.94 9.40
C PRO A 122 39.80 -17.45 9.32
N SER A 123 38.81 -16.67 9.77
CA SER A 123 37.39 -17.06 9.70
C SER A 123 36.78 -16.89 8.31
N ILE A 124 37.34 -15.99 7.49
CA ILE A 124 36.82 -15.71 6.16
C ILE A 124 37.34 -16.77 5.19
N GLY A 125 36.44 -17.48 4.51
CA GLY A 125 36.85 -18.49 3.52
C GLY A 125 37.48 -19.75 4.12
N LYS A 126 37.19 -20.04 5.40
CA LYS A 126 37.79 -21.15 6.16
C LYS A 126 37.51 -22.52 5.55
N ASP A 127 36.30 -22.72 5.02
CA ASP A 127 35.87 -24.01 4.48
C ASP A 127 36.42 -24.21 3.05
N GLU A 128 36.83 -23.13 2.40
CA GLU A 128 37.33 -23.06 1.04
C GLU A 128 38.86 -23.25 0.95
N GLY A 129 39.57 -23.23 2.08
CA GLY A 129 41.02 -23.46 2.14
C GLY A 129 41.86 -22.33 1.57
N TYR A 130 41.33 -21.10 1.51
CA TYR A 130 42.03 -19.93 0.99
C TYR A 130 43.26 -19.56 1.82
N LYS A 131 44.24 -18.94 1.16
CA LYS A 131 45.47 -18.47 1.79
C LYS A 131 45.16 -17.44 2.87
N ILE A 132 45.72 -17.64 4.06
CA ILE A 132 45.69 -16.69 5.17
C ILE A 132 47.05 -16.00 5.21
N TYR A 133 47.05 -14.67 5.11
CA TYR A 133 48.27 -13.89 5.21
C TYR A 133 48.57 -13.57 6.68
N SER A 134 49.83 -13.66 7.08
CA SER A 134 50.34 -12.96 8.26
C SER A 134 50.51 -11.46 7.98
N SER A 135 50.58 -10.63 9.03
CA SER A 135 50.83 -9.18 8.89
C SER A 135 52.12 -8.88 8.10
N GLU A 136 53.17 -9.69 8.26
CA GLU A 136 54.44 -9.54 7.54
C GLU A 136 54.33 -9.97 6.07
N GLU A 137 53.61 -11.06 5.77
CA GLU A 137 53.35 -11.47 4.38
C GLU A 137 52.51 -10.44 3.63
N PHE A 138 51.53 -9.85 4.30
CA PHE A 138 50.73 -8.76 3.74
C PHE A 138 51.60 -7.52 3.46
N TYR A 139 52.50 -7.13 4.37
CA TYR A 139 53.44 -6.04 4.13
C TYR A 139 54.30 -6.29 2.89
N ARG A 140 54.89 -7.49 2.75
CA ARG A 140 55.68 -7.86 1.57
C ARG A 140 54.87 -7.80 0.28
N LEU A 141 53.61 -8.25 0.34
CA LEU A 141 52.68 -8.18 -0.78
C LEU A 141 52.44 -6.72 -1.24
N LEU A 142 52.27 -5.78 -0.31
CA LEU A 142 52.13 -4.36 -0.64
C LEU A 142 53.37 -3.80 -1.34
N VAL A 143 54.57 -4.17 -0.87
CA VAL A 143 55.85 -3.78 -1.50
C VAL A 143 55.93 -4.31 -2.93
N GLU A 144 55.50 -5.56 -3.16
CA GLU A 144 55.53 -6.20 -4.48
C GLU A 144 54.52 -5.59 -5.47
N PHE A 145 53.34 -5.16 -5.00
CA PHE A 145 52.42 -4.38 -5.84
C PHE A 145 53.04 -3.04 -6.26
N GLY A 146 53.70 -2.35 -5.33
CA GLY A 146 54.18 -0.99 -5.53
C GLY A 146 53.05 0.04 -5.70
N ASP A 147 53.43 1.32 -5.80
CA ASP A 147 52.50 2.46 -5.81
C ASP A 147 51.40 2.34 -6.88
N ALA A 148 51.79 2.16 -8.14
CA ALA A 148 50.86 2.20 -9.27
C ALA A 148 49.76 1.14 -9.16
N LYS A 149 50.11 -0.10 -8.80
CA LYS A 149 49.12 -1.18 -8.68
C LYS A 149 48.24 -1.02 -7.45
N LEU A 150 48.80 -0.57 -6.32
CA LEU A 150 47.99 -0.31 -5.12
C LEU A 150 46.95 0.77 -5.37
N LYS A 151 47.30 1.84 -6.08
CA LYS A 151 46.33 2.88 -6.50
C LYS A 151 45.23 2.30 -7.39
N GLY A 152 45.57 1.40 -8.32
CA GLY A 152 44.60 0.68 -9.14
C GLY A 152 43.64 -0.17 -8.31
N ILE A 153 44.16 -0.97 -7.37
CA ILE A 153 43.35 -1.79 -6.46
C ILE A 153 42.43 -0.90 -5.60
N CYS A 154 42.97 0.18 -5.03
CA CYS A 154 42.18 1.11 -4.22
C CYS A 154 41.04 1.74 -5.01
N SER A 155 41.25 2.05 -6.30
CA SER A 155 40.21 2.62 -7.16
C SER A 155 39.03 1.66 -7.33
N VAL A 156 39.29 0.35 -7.41
CA VAL A 156 38.22 -0.67 -7.46
C VAL A 156 37.50 -0.80 -6.11
N LEU A 157 38.26 -0.77 -5.00
CA LEU A 157 37.70 -0.90 -3.65
C LEU A 157 36.99 0.36 -3.14
N GLN A 158 37.17 1.50 -3.82
CA GLN A 158 36.66 2.80 -3.42
C GLN A 158 35.15 2.78 -3.17
N VAL A 159 34.38 2.05 -3.98
CA VAL A 159 32.92 1.93 -3.83
C VAL A 159 32.51 1.44 -2.43
N ILE A 160 33.30 0.58 -1.78
CA ILE A 160 32.99 0.05 -0.44
C ILE A 160 33.04 1.16 0.60
N THR A 161 34.09 1.98 0.56
CA THR A 161 34.26 3.10 1.52
C THR A 161 33.25 4.20 1.27
N GLU A 162 32.95 4.51 0.00
CA GLU A 162 31.94 5.51 -0.38
C GLU A 162 30.53 5.08 0.02
N THR A 163 30.16 3.81 -0.18
CA THR A 163 28.86 3.29 0.25
C THR A 163 28.72 3.36 1.77
N LYS A 164 29.75 2.95 2.52
CA LYS A 164 29.78 3.05 3.99
C LYS A 164 29.58 4.48 4.48
N ALA A 165 30.30 5.44 3.87
CA ALA A 165 30.17 6.86 4.21
C ALA A 165 28.77 7.41 3.88
N SER A 166 28.21 7.04 2.72
CA SER A 166 26.88 7.49 2.30
C SER A 166 25.78 6.95 3.23
N ILE A 167 25.88 5.70 3.68
CA ILE A 167 24.94 5.10 4.64
C ILE A 167 24.97 5.84 5.99
N ALA A 168 26.14 6.30 6.44
CA ALA A 168 26.26 7.01 7.71
C ALA A 168 25.40 8.29 7.76
N ASN A 169 25.18 8.93 6.62
CA ASN A 169 24.37 10.15 6.49
C ASN A 169 22.86 9.90 6.63
N ILE A 170 22.39 8.67 6.48
CA ILE A 170 20.96 8.34 6.52
C ILE A 170 20.58 7.77 7.89
N GLU A 171 20.08 8.62 8.78
CA GLU A 171 19.76 8.21 10.16
C GLU A 171 18.58 7.24 10.25
N VAL A 172 17.47 7.53 9.54
CA VAL A 172 16.20 6.80 9.68
C VAL A 172 16.30 5.33 9.26
N PHE A 173 17.13 5.04 8.25
CA PHE A 173 17.28 3.69 7.67
C PHE A 173 18.65 3.07 7.94
N ARG A 174 19.49 3.72 8.75
CA ARG A 174 20.91 3.36 8.93
C ARG A 174 21.12 1.87 9.19
N LYS A 175 20.42 1.32 10.18
CA LYS A 175 20.60 -0.07 10.63
C LYS A 175 20.32 -1.10 9.53
N ASP A 176 19.27 -0.88 8.75
CA ASP A 176 18.88 -1.79 7.67
C ASP A 176 19.89 -1.73 6.52
N LEU A 177 20.27 -0.51 6.13
CA LEU A 177 21.29 -0.27 5.10
C LEU A 177 22.66 -0.82 5.52
N GLU A 178 23.08 -0.64 6.78
CA GLU A 178 24.30 -1.21 7.34
C GLU A 178 24.27 -2.75 7.32
N SER A 179 23.12 -3.36 7.63
CA SER A 179 22.95 -4.81 7.57
C SER A 179 23.13 -5.33 6.14
N ARG A 180 22.42 -4.74 5.17
CA ARG A 180 22.52 -5.09 3.75
C ARG A 180 23.94 -4.91 3.22
N PHE A 181 24.56 -3.77 3.55
CA PHE A 181 25.95 -3.47 3.18
C PHE A 181 26.92 -4.51 3.76
N LYS A 182 26.74 -4.90 5.02
CA LYS A 182 27.56 -5.93 5.67
C LYS A 182 27.44 -7.27 4.96
N ASP A 183 26.24 -7.68 4.57
CA ASP A 183 26.02 -8.94 3.84
C ASP A 183 26.75 -8.95 2.49
N TYR A 184 26.60 -7.87 1.70
CA TYR A 184 27.33 -7.74 0.43
C TYR A 184 28.84 -7.65 0.62
N LYS A 185 29.31 -6.90 1.63
CA LYS A 185 30.74 -6.81 1.97
C LYS A 185 31.30 -8.18 2.35
N ASN A 186 30.57 -8.99 3.11
CA ASN A 186 31.02 -10.32 3.51
C ASN A 186 31.16 -11.27 2.31
N LEU A 187 30.20 -11.24 1.38
CA LEU A 187 30.29 -12.00 0.13
C LEU A 187 31.50 -11.56 -0.71
N TYR A 188 31.71 -10.26 -0.85
CA TYR A 188 32.86 -9.73 -1.59
C TYR A 188 34.20 -10.04 -0.90
N SER A 189 34.26 -10.02 0.44
CA SER A 189 35.45 -10.40 1.21
C SER A 189 35.91 -11.83 0.90
N LYS A 190 34.98 -12.77 0.71
CA LYS A 190 35.32 -14.13 0.27
C LYS A 190 35.96 -14.13 -1.12
N ARG A 191 35.43 -13.32 -2.04
CA ARG A 191 35.95 -13.22 -3.41
C ARG A 191 37.34 -12.57 -3.45
N LEU A 192 37.58 -11.58 -2.61
CA LEU A 192 38.92 -11.03 -2.40
C LEU A 192 39.87 -12.14 -1.96
N ARG A 193 39.51 -12.93 -0.94
CA ARG A 193 40.38 -14.04 -0.49
C ARG A 193 40.71 -15.07 -1.55
N GLU A 194 39.73 -15.49 -2.33
CA GLU A 194 39.96 -16.39 -3.46
C GLU A 194 41.00 -15.79 -4.43
N THR A 195 40.84 -14.52 -4.78
CA THR A 195 41.72 -13.82 -5.73
C THR A 195 43.13 -13.65 -5.17
N PHE A 196 43.26 -13.32 -3.89
CA PHE A 196 44.56 -13.19 -3.21
C PHE A 196 45.21 -14.55 -2.86
N SER A 197 44.55 -15.67 -3.18
CA SER A 197 45.12 -17.01 -3.12
C SER A 197 45.82 -17.43 -4.42
N LEU A 198 45.81 -16.59 -5.46
CA LEU A 198 46.59 -16.80 -6.68
C LEU A 198 48.10 -16.67 -6.42
N ASP A 199 48.91 -17.35 -7.25
CA ASP A 199 50.34 -17.53 -7.01
C ASP A 199 51.20 -16.28 -7.31
N ASN A 200 50.71 -15.34 -8.13
CA ASN A 200 51.49 -14.21 -8.65
C ASN A 200 50.73 -12.88 -8.54
N VAL A 201 51.44 -11.84 -8.10
CA VAL A 201 50.92 -10.48 -7.88
C VAL A 201 50.35 -9.83 -9.13
N ASN A 202 50.91 -10.11 -10.32
CA ASN A 202 50.33 -9.59 -11.56
C ASN A 202 48.96 -10.22 -11.85
N ASP A 203 48.78 -11.51 -11.58
CA ASP A 203 47.50 -12.19 -11.81
C ASP A 203 46.45 -11.72 -10.81
N ILE A 204 46.83 -11.49 -9.54
CA ILE A 204 45.96 -10.88 -8.53
C ILE A 204 45.49 -9.50 -8.99
N TYR A 205 46.44 -8.64 -9.40
CA TYR A 205 46.14 -7.28 -9.87
C TYR A 205 45.20 -7.29 -11.08
N ASP A 206 45.54 -8.06 -12.12
CA ASP A 206 44.75 -8.13 -13.36
C ASP A 206 43.35 -8.69 -13.10
N ASN A 207 43.20 -9.65 -12.19
CA ASN A 207 41.90 -10.20 -11.81
C ASN A 207 41.03 -9.15 -11.08
N ILE A 208 41.62 -8.39 -10.15
CA ILE A 208 40.93 -7.29 -9.47
C ILE A 208 40.43 -6.27 -10.49
N LEU A 209 41.29 -5.80 -11.41
CA LEU A 209 40.89 -4.77 -12.35
C LEU A 209 39.86 -5.23 -13.38
N ARG A 210 39.92 -6.50 -13.82
CA ARG A 210 39.04 -7.00 -14.89
C ARG A 210 37.72 -7.58 -14.41
N SER A 211 37.71 -8.18 -13.21
CA SER A 211 36.60 -9.04 -12.79
C SER A 211 35.87 -8.52 -11.55
N HIS A 212 36.51 -7.70 -10.71
CA HIS A 212 35.91 -7.32 -9.41
C HIS A 212 34.76 -6.34 -9.51
N SER A 213 34.65 -5.56 -10.59
CA SER A 213 33.47 -4.74 -10.85
C SER A 213 32.18 -5.56 -10.86
N ASN A 214 32.21 -6.78 -11.39
CA ASN A 214 31.04 -7.67 -11.44
C ASN A 214 30.62 -8.17 -10.05
N TYR A 215 31.59 -8.40 -9.16
CA TYR A 215 31.33 -8.83 -7.78
C TYR A 215 30.94 -7.65 -6.85
N LEU A 216 31.17 -6.42 -7.30
CA LEU A 216 30.80 -5.19 -6.59
C LEU A 216 29.46 -4.60 -7.05
N VAL A 217 28.75 -5.27 -7.97
CA VAL A 217 27.46 -4.81 -8.50
C VAL A 217 26.46 -4.50 -7.40
N ASP A 218 26.32 -5.36 -6.38
CA ASP A 218 25.31 -5.16 -5.33
C ASP A 218 25.67 -4.00 -4.39
N ILE A 219 26.97 -3.80 -4.09
CA ILE A 219 27.45 -2.65 -3.32
C ILE A 219 27.26 -1.35 -4.11
N THR A 220 27.47 -1.41 -5.43
CA THR A 220 27.27 -0.27 -6.34
C THR A 220 25.79 0.11 -6.41
N LYS A 221 24.90 -0.87 -6.61
CA LYS A 221 23.45 -0.66 -6.57
C LYS A 221 22.99 -0.08 -5.24
N LEU A 222 23.51 -0.61 -4.12
CA LEU A 222 23.20 -0.08 -2.79
C LEU A 222 23.66 1.38 -2.64
N LYS A 223 24.84 1.73 -3.17
CA LYS A 223 25.32 3.12 -3.17
C LYS A 223 24.36 4.05 -3.90
N GLU A 224 23.93 3.66 -5.10
CA GLU A 224 22.99 4.43 -5.91
C GLU A 224 21.64 4.58 -5.19
N GLU A 225 21.13 3.50 -4.59
CA GLU A 225 19.91 3.53 -3.79
C GLU A 225 20.03 4.49 -2.59
N VAL A 226 21.13 4.44 -1.83
CA VAL A 226 21.40 5.31 -0.68
C VAL A 226 21.37 6.79 -1.10
N LEU A 227 22.04 7.15 -2.20
CA LEU A 227 22.02 8.52 -2.71
C LEU A 227 20.61 8.98 -3.10
N LEU A 228 19.81 8.08 -3.70
CA LEU A 228 18.43 8.38 -4.03
C LEU A 228 17.53 8.51 -2.78
N ILE A 229 17.77 7.70 -1.74
CA ILE A 229 17.05 7.83 -0.47
C ILE A 229 17.34 9.19 0.16
N GLU A 230 18.61 9.60 0.21
CA GLU A 230 19.02 10.91 0.73
C GLU A 230 18.31 12.06 -0.01
N GLU A 231 18.35 12.03 -1.34
CA GLU A 231 17.66 13.02 -2.19
C GLU A 231 16.13 13.01 -1.98
N GLY A 232 15.54 11.81 -1.86
CA GLY A 232 14.11 11.66 -1.60
C GLY A 232 13.67 12.20 -0.25
N LEU A 233 14.48 11.98 0.79
CA LEU A 233 14.27 12.55 2.12
C LEU A 233 14.41 14.08 2.08
N ALA A 234 15.41 14.62 1.38
CA ALA A 234 15.58 16.05 1.21
C ALA A 234 14.36 16.68 0.52
N LYS A 235 13.88 16.08 -0.58
CA LYS A 235 12.65 16.50 -1.28
C LYS A 235 11.42 16.42 -0.39
N TYR A 236 11.26 15.34 0.36
CA TYR A 236 10.18 15.19 1.34
C TYR A 236 10.17 16.35 2.35
N LEU A 237 11.35 16.76 2.84
CA LEU A 237 11.46 17.89 3.77
C LEU A 237 11.09 19.24 3.15
N MET A 238 11.28 19.42 1.84
CA MET A 238 10.89 20.63 1.11
C MET A 238 9.38 20.76 0.88
N LEU A 239 8.61 19.69 1.02
CA LEU A 239 7.16 19.71 0.84
C LEU A 239 6.43 20.44 1.98
N SER A 240 5.24 20.96 1.70
CA SER A 240 4.35 21.50 2.73
C SER A 240 3.83 20.38 3.65
N ASP A 241 3.36 20.77 4.84
CA ASP A 241 2.83 19.81 5.82
C ASP A 241 1.64 19.01 5.27
N ASP A 242 0.83 19.60 4.40
CA ASP A 242 -0.28 18.91 3.74
C ASP A 242 0.22 17.75 2.87
N TYR A 243 1.22 17.99 2.00
CA TYR A 243 1.79 16.95 1.15
C TYR A 243 2.55 15.90 1.95
N LYS A 244 3.26 16.29 3.01
CA LYS A 244 3.91 15.35 3.94
C LYS A 244 2.87 14.46 4.63
N GLY A 245 1.74 15.03 5.05
CA GLY A 245 0.62 14.29 5.63
C GLY A 245 0.10 13.21 4.68
N ILE A 246 -0.06 13.55 3.40
CA ILE A 246 -0.51 12.59 2.37
C ILE A 246 0.54 11.50 2.09
N ILE A 247 1.83 11.84 2.04
CA ILE A 247 2.90 10.83 1.92
C ILE A 247 2.87 9.85 3.10
N ASN A 248 2.73 10.37 4.32
CA ASN A 248 2.63 9.53 5.51
C ASN A 248 1.38 8.64 5.48
N TYR A 249 0.26 9.16 4.97
CA TYR A 249 -0.94 8.38 4.74
C TYR A 249 -0.68 7.25 3.73
N MET A 250 -0.07 7.53 2.57
CA MET A 250 0.29 6.54 1.56
C MET A 250 1.17 5.42 2.14
N LEU A 251 2.18 5.78 2.93
CA LEU A 251 3.03 4.84 3.65
C LEU A 251 2.23 3.98 4.64
N SER A 252 1.31 4.59 5.39
CA SER A 252 0.45 3.88 6.36
C SER A 252 -0.51 2.90 5.67
N VAL A 253 -1.04 3.29 4.50
CA VAL A 253 -1.92 2.45 3.70
C VAL A 253 -1.22 1.17 3.29
N VAL A 254 0.02 1.25 2.81
CA VAL A 254 0.79 0.05 2.47
C VAL A 254 1.10 -0.77 3.73
N ARG A 255 1.53 -0.13 4.83
CA ARG A 255 1.80 -0.82 6.09
C ARG A 255 0.61 -1.65 6.59
N ASN A 256 -0.58 -1.08 6.50
CA ASN A 256 -1.78 -1.67 7.10
C ASN A 256 -2.42 -2.76 6.23
N ASN A 257 -2.12 -2.80 4.93
CA ASN A 257 -2.76 -3.71 3.99
C ASN A 257 -1.85 -4.86 3.51
N PHE A 258 -0.55 -4.82 3.78
CA PHE A 258 0.41 -5.80 3.26
C PHE A 258 1.38 -6.29 4.35
N GLU A 259 1.61 -7.60 4.39
CA GLU A 259 2.59 -8.23 5.28
C GLU A 259 3.98 -8.18 4.65
N ILE A 260 4.71 -7.10 4.93
CA ILE A 260 5.99 -6.80 4.25
C ILE A 260 7.05 -6.30 5.23
N ASN A 261 8.33 -6.39 4.83
CA ASN A 261 9.38 -5.62 5.50
C ASN A 261 9.16 -4.12 5.19
N PHE A 262 8.46 -3.44 6.10
CA PHE A 262 8.06 -2.06 5.94
C PHE A 262 9.25 -1.09 5.88
N VAL A 263 10.37 -1.40 6.53
CA VAL A 263 11.60 -0.59 6.47
C VAL A 263 12.17 -0.63 5.06
N ASN A 264 12.31 -1.83 4.49
CA ASN A 264 12.77 -2.00 3.11
C ASN A 264 11.84 -1.31 2.10
N PHE A 265 10.51 -1.46 2.26
CA PHE A 265 9.55 -0.73 1.43
C PHE A 265 9.73 0.79 1.54
N SER A 266 9.93 1.31 2.75
CA SER A 266 10.14 2.74 2.98
C SER A 266 11.41 3.24 2.31
N CYS A 267 12.52 2.49 2.39
CA CYS A 267 13.75 2.80 1.65
C CYS A 267 13.47 2.94 0.16
N LYS A 268 12.82 1.94 -0.45
CA LYS A 268 12.46 1.98 -1.88
C LYS A 268 11.51 3.12 -2.23
N PHE A 269 10.56 3.44 -1.35
CA PHE A 269 9.64 4.56 -1.52
C PHE A 269 10.40 5.90 -1.55
N TYR A 270 11.32 6.14 -0.61
CA TYR A 270 12.12 7.37 -0.62
C TYR A 270 13.11 7.41 -1.78
N ALA A 271 13.72 6.27 -2.16
CA ALA A 271 14.55 6.19 -3.36
C ALA A 271 13.76 6.58 -4.62
N MET A 272 12.49 6.16 -4.73
CA MET A 272 11.59 6.57 -5.80
C MET A 272 11.38 8.09 -5.81
N LEU A 273 11.09 8.69 -4.64
CA LEU A 273 10.98 10.16 -4.53
C LEU A 273 12.27 10.85 -4.96
N GLY A 274 13.43 10.29 -4.62
CA GLY A 274 14.74 10.81 -5.05
C GLY A 274 14.90 10.90 -6.56
N LYS A 275 14.29 9.98 -7.31
CA LYS A 275 14.29 9.98 -8.79
C LYS A 275 13.32 10.97 -9.42
N MET A 276 12.33 11.46 -8.69
CA MET A 276 11.28 12.33 -9.21
C MET A 276 11.65 13.81 -9.02
N ASP A 277 11.16 14.69 -9.89
CA ASP A 277 11.12 16.12 -9.59
C ASP A 277 10.00 16.45 -8.59
N LEU A 278 10.08 17.62 -7.97
CA LEU A 278 9.10 18.04 -6.96
C LEU A 278 7.67 18.13 -7.51
N ASP A 279 7.50 18.49 -8.78
CA ASP A 279 6.18 18.65 -9.38
C ASP A 279 5.52 17.30 -9.63
N SER A 280 6.28 16.28 -10.05
CA SER A 280 5.83 14.89 -10.16
C SER A 280 5.44 14.32 -8.78
N ILE A 281 6.19 14.65 -7.72
CA ILE A 281 5.84 14.23 -6.36
C ILE A 281 4.51 14.87 -5.95
N LYS A 282 4.34 16.18 -6.19
CA LYS A 282 3.10 16.91 -5.91
C LYS A 282 1.92 16.40 -6.73
N GLU A 283 2.16 15.97 -7.97
CA GLU A 283 1.13 15.41 -8.83
C GLU A 283 0.60 14.09 -8.25
N ILE A 284 1.50 13.13 -7.98
CA ILE A 284 1.13 11.82 -7.42
C ILE A 284 0.42 11.96 -6.08
N THR A 285 0.99 12.79 -5.18
CA THR A 285 0.37 13.08 -3.89
C THR A 285 -0.93 13.85 -4.04
N GLY A 286 -1.07 14.70 -5.06
CA GLY A 286 -2.29 15.42 -5.39
C GLY A 286 -3.46 14.51 -5.75
N TYR A 287 -3.21 13.40 -6.45
CA TYR A 287 -4.25 12.41 -6.75
C TYR A 287 -4.82 11.80 -5.45
N VAL A 288 -3.95 11.37 -4.53
CA VAL A 288 -4.35 10.81 -3.24
C VAL A 288 -5.00 11.87 -2.35
N LYS A 289 -4.44 13.09 -2.32
CA LYS A 289 -4.98 14.22 -1.57
C LYS A 289 -6.42 14.53 -1.97
N SER A 290 -6.71 14.54 -3.26
CA SER A 290 -8.06 14.85 -3.78
C SER A 290 -9.11 13.90 -3.20
N VAL A 291 -8.80 12.60 -3.14
CA VAL A 291 -9.69 11.60 -2.55
C VAL A 291 -9.82 11.77 -1.05
N PHE A 292 -8.69 12.01 -0.36
CA PHE A 292 -8.66 12.22 1.08
C PHE A 292 -9.46 13.47 1.52
N ASP A 293 -9.35 14.56 0.77
CA ASP A 293 -10.11 15.79 1.03
C ASP A 293 -11.62 15.54 0.85
N LEU A 294 -12.03 14.87 -0.24
CA LEU A 294 -13.43 14.53 -0.49
C LEU A 294 -14.01 13.68 0.65
N TRP A 295 -13.29 12.64 1.07
CA TRP A 295 -13.70 11.80 2.20
C TRP A 295 -13.96 12.62 3.47
N ASN A 296 -13.04 13.53 3.83
CA ASN A 296 -13.19 14.38 5.02
C ASN A 296 -14.36 15.36 4.91
N GLU A 297 -14.53 15.98 3.74
CA GLU A 297 -15.66 16.88 3.50
C GLU A 297 -16.99 16.14 3.59
N ASP A 298 -17.08 14.95 3.01
CA ASP A 298 -18.29 14.13 2.99
C ASP A 298 -18.62 13.62 4.39
N ALA A 299 -17.62 13.18 5.16
CA ALA A 299 -17.79 12.84 6.57
C ALA A 299 -18.39 14.00 7.37
N LYS A 300 -17.92 15.23 7.12
CA LYS A 300 -18.46 16.44 7.75
C LYS A 300 -19.91 16.69 7.35
N ILE A 301 -20.26 16.56 6.07
CA ILE A 301 -21.63 16.74 5.59
C ILE A 301 -22.56 15.68 6.22
N ILE A 302 -22.17 14.40 6.18
CA ILE A 302 -22.94 13.30 6.75
C ILE A 302 -23.19 13.51 8.25
N SER A 303 -22.21 14.03 8.99
CA SER A 303 -22.38 14.31 10.42
C SER A 303 -23.50 15.30 10.75
N THR A 304 -23.92 16.11 9.77
CA THR A 304 -25.02 17.09 9.90
C THR A 304 -26.40 16.54 9.56
N VAL A 305 -26.51 15.25 9.20
CA VAL A 305 -27.78 14.57 8.96
C VAL A 305 -28.49 14.31 10.30
N ASP A 306 -29.72 14.80 10.41
CA ASP A 306 -30.52 14.73 11.65
C ASP A 306 -31.04 13.32 11.97
N ASP A 307 -31.32 12.50 10.95
CA ASP A 307 -31.78 11.13 11.13
C ASP A 307 -30.61 10.20 11.45
N GLU A 308 -30.56 9.69 12.68
CA GLU A 308 -29.44 8.88 13.18
C GLU A 308 -29.27 7.57 12.41
N GLY A 309 -30.37 6.90 12.05
CA GLY A 309 -30.32 5.63 11.31
C GLY A 309 -29.78 5.81 9.90
N PHE A 310 -30.21 6.86 9.20
CA PHE A 310 -29.73 7.20 7.87
C PHE A 310 -28.29 7.71 7.89
N ARG A 311 -27.94 8.57 8.86
CA ARG A 311 -26.56 9.02 9.09
C ARG A 311 -25.62 7.83 9.27
N ALA A 312 -25.94 6.90 10.18
CA ALA A 312 -25.14 5.70 10.41
C ALA A 312 -24.98 4.84 9.15
N LYS A 313 -26.03 4.74 8.32
CA LYS A 313 -25.96 4.04 7.03
C LYS A 313 -24.97 4.73 6.06
N LEU A 314 -25.01 6.06 5.96
CA LEU A 314 -24.09 6.82 5.10
C LEU A 314 -22.65 6.75 5.62
N GLU A 315 -22.43 6.88 6.93
CA GLU A 315 -21.10 6.72 7.55
C GLU A 315 -20.51 5.33 7.29
N SER A 316 -21.33 4.27 7.37
CA SER A 316 -20.92 2.91 7.05
C SER A 316 -20.50 2.76 5.57
N LYS A 317 -21.30 3.29 4.63
CA LYS A 317 -20.96 3.31 3.20
C LYS A 317 -19.66 4.08 2.95
N LEU A 318 -19.51 5.26 3.55
CA LEU A 318 -18.33 6.10 3.40
C LEU A 318 -17.06 5.39 3.89
N LYS A 319 -17.14 4.72 5.05
CA LYS A 319 -16.03 3.95 5.62
C LYS A 319 -15.68 2.72 4.78
N GLN A 320 -16.68 2.04 4.21
CA GLN A 320 -16.43 0.95 3.28
C GLN A 320 -15.65 1.45 2.06
N LEU A 321 -16.11 2.55 1.46
CA LEU A 321 -15.48 3.16 0.29
C LEU A 321 -14.04 3.63 0.57
N GLU A 322 -13.82 4.25 1.73
CA GLU A 322 -12.47 4.61 2.21
C GLU A 322 -11.55 3.39 2.30
N SER A 323 -12.05 2.28 2.85
CA SER A 323 -11.28 1.04 2.98
C SER A 323 -10.92 0.44 1.62
N GLU A 324 -11.87 0.40 0.69
CA GLU A 324 -11.66 -0.11 -0.67
C GLU A 324 -10.66 0.78 -1.44
N CYS A 325 -10.87 2.09 -1.43
CA CYS A 325 -9.95 3.04 -2.06
C CYS A 325 -8.53 2.94 -1.47
N SER A 326 -8.42 2.84 -0.14
CA SER A 326 -7.12 2.68 0.52
C SER A 326 -6.40 1.42 0.06
N LYS A 327 -7.11 0.29 -0.07
CA LYS A 327 -6.52 -0.97 -0.56
C LYS A 327 -5.97 -0.83 -1.99
N GLU A 328 -6.71 -0.18 -2.89
CA GLU A 328 -6.26 0.02 -4.27
C GLU A 328 -5.06 0.99 -4.36
N ILE A 329 -5.05 2.07 -3.57
CA ILE A 329 -3.86 2.95 -3.43
C ILE A 329 -2.66 2.12 -2.97
N GLY A 330 -2.85 1.34 -1.91
CA GLY A 330 -1.80 0.51 -1.33
C GLY A 330 -1.25 -0.51 -2.33
N LYS A 331 -2.14 -1.16 -3.10
CA LYS A 331 -1.78 -2.13 -4.12
C LYS A 331 -0.93 -1.52 -5.23
N HIS A 332 -1.34 -0.37 -5.78
CA HIS A 332 -0.54 0.31 -6.80
C HIS A 332 0.85 0.71 -6.30
N LEU A 333 0.97 1.14 -5.05
CA LEU A 333 2.26 1.44 -4.44
C LEU A 333 3.08 0.17 -4.20
N TYR A 334 2.47 -0.89 -3.65
CA TYR A 334 3.12 -2.16 -3.35
C TYR A 334 3.68 -2.82 -4.61
N ASP A 335 2.83 -3.07 -5.62
CA ASP A 335 3.19 -3.79 -6.85
C ASP A 335 4.32 -3.09 -7.62
N ASN A 336 4.40 -1.75 -7.55
CA ASN A 336 5.37 -0.98 -8.32
C ASN A 336 6.64 -0.61 -7.54
N ILE A 337 6.62 -0.64 -6.21
CA ILE A 337 7.77 -0.26 -5.37
C ILE A 337 8.43 -1.49 -4.74
N TYR A 338 7.65 -2.42 -4.21
CA TYR A 338 8.19 -3.55 -3.45
C TYR A 338 8.92 -4.55 -4.34
N ASP A 339 8.32 -4.91 -5.48
CA ASP A 339 8.83 -5.96 -6.37
C ASP A 339 9.96 -5.49 -7.30
N ASN A 340 10.21 -4.18 -7.39
CA ASN A 340 11.26 -3.63 -8.25
C ASN A 340 12.53 -3.32 -7.42
N ASP A 341 13.70 -3.78 -7.88
CA ASP A 341 14.98 -3.58 -7.17
C ASP A 341 15.36 -2.10 -7.07
N ILE A 342 14.92 -1.26 -8.01
CA ILE A 342 14.99 0.20 -7.95
C ILE A 342 13.77 0.70 -8.74
N ALA A 343 12.97 1.63 -8.19
CA ALA A 343 11.80 2.17 -8.89
C ALA A 343 12.22 2.67 -10.29
N LEU A 344 11.83 1.93 -11.33
CA LEU A 344 12.14 2.27 -12.72
C LEU A 344 11.25 3.46 -13.14
N THR A 345 11.64 4.21 -14.17
CA THR A 345 10.77 5.25 -14.73
C THR A 345 9.39 4.70 -15.09
N SER A 346 9.35 3.47 -15.63
CA SER A 346 8.10 2.75 -15.89
C SER A 346 7.28 2.49 -14.62
N SER A 347 7.91 2.19 -13.49
CA SER A 347 7.22 2.01 -12.20
C SER A 347 6.60 3.32 -11.72
N ILE A 348 7.28 4.46 -11.89
CA ILE A 348 6.77 5.78 -11.54
C ILE A 348 5.54 6.13 -12.38
N ASP A 349 5.61 5.91 -13.70
CA ASP A 349 4.49 6.16 -14.60
C ASP A 349 3.28 5.25 -14.29
N SER A 350 3.53 3.97 -13.97
CA SER A 350 2.49 3.05 -13.51
C SER A 350 1.82 3.51 -12.22
N ILE A 351 2.60 3.99 -11.23
CA ILE A 351 2.05 4.55 -9.98
C ILE A 351 1.22 5.79 -10.28
N ARG A 352 1.74 6.72 -11.08
CA ARG A 352 1.04 7.96 -11.45
C ARG A 352 -0.32 7.64 -12.10
N ASN A 353 -0.32 6.76 -13.10
CA ASN A 353 -1.54 6.39 -13.82
C ASN A 353 -2.51 5.57 -12.95
N GLY A 354 -2.00 4.65 -12.13
CA GLY A 354 -2.80 3.87 -11.19
C GLY A 354 -3.53 4.75 -10.19
N LEU A 355 -2.80 5.65 -9.51
CA LEU A 355 -3.39 6.56 -8.52
C LEU A 355 -4.36 7.57 -9.13
N LYS A 356 -4.09 8.05 -10.35
CA LYS A 356 -5.05 8.85 -11.11
C LYS A 356 -6.33 8.08 -11.40
N THR A 357 -6.22 6.82 -11.81
CA THR A 357 -7.37 5.94 -12.10
C THR A 357 -8.18 5.68 -10.84
N VAL A 358 -7.52 5.39 -9.71
CA VAL A 358 -8.18 5.24 -8.40
C VAL A 358 -8.96 6.51 -8.04
N ARG A 359 -8.34 7.68 -8.16
CA ARG A 359 -9.05 8.96 -7.94
C ARG A 359 -10.28 9.06 -8.84
N ASP A 360 -10.11 8.89 -10.15
CA ASP A 360 -11.19 9.09 -11.13
C ASP A 360 -12.36 8.11 -10.92
N TYR A 361 -12.06 6.90 -10.48
CA TYR A 361 -13.06 5.89 -10.13
C TYR A 361 -13.85 6.27 -8.86
N TYR A 362 -13.15 6.53 -7.75
CA TYR A 362 -13.80 6.70 -6.45
C TYR A 362 -14.43 8.09 -6.26
N VAL A 363 -14.00 9.13 -6.98
CA VAL A 363 -14.57 10.48 -6.89
C VAL A 363 -16.09 10.47 -7.12
N PHE A 364 -16.57 9.69 -8.09
CA PHE A 364 -18.00 9.58 -8.37
C PHE A 364 -18.77 8.96 -7.20
N ASP A 365 -18.23 7.89 -6.60
CA ASP A 365 -18.87 7.22 -5.47
C ASP A 365 -18.94 8.11 -4.23
N PHE A 366 -17.88 8.90 -3.96
CA PHE A 366 -17.89 9.92 -2.90
C PHE A 366 -18.98 10.96 -3.16
N PHE A 367 -19.05 11.54 -4.37
CA PHE A 367 -20.10 12.48 -4.72
C PHE A 367 -21.51 11.90 -4.59
N SER A 368 -21.71 10.63 -4.97
CA SER A 368 -22.99 9.95 -4.79
C SER A 368 -23.40 9.87 -3.31
N ILE A 369 -22.48 9.59 -2.39
CA ILE A 369 -22.76 9.59 -0.95
C ILE A 369 -23.04 11.01 -0.43
N ARG A 370 -22.26 12.01 -0.87
CA ARG A 370 -22.49 13.43 -0.56
C ARG A 370 -23.89 13.87 -0.98
N ASP A 371 -24.29 13.56 -2.21
CA ASP A 371 -25.58 13.97 -2.76
C ASP A 371 -26.74 13.31 -2.03
N GLN A 372 -26.56 12.07 -1.55
CA GLN A 372 -27.53 11.42 -0.66
C GLN A 372 -27.73 12.20 0.65
N ALA A 373 -26.63 12.60 1.30
CA ALA A 373 -26.71 13.39 2.53
C ALA A 373 -27.39 14.76 2.29
N LEU A 374 -26.95 15.48 1.26
CA LEU A 374 -27.48 16.81 0.92
C LEU A 374 -28.95 16.74 0.50
N GLY A 375 -29.31 15.77 -0.34
CA GLY A 375 -30.68 15.55 -0.78
C GLY A 375 -31.60 15.28 0.42
N PHE A 376 -31.20 14.39 1.32
CA PHE A 376 -31.94 14.11 2.54
C PHE A 376 -32.20 15.37 3.38
N MET A 377 -31.17 16.20 3.59
CA MET A 377 -31.28 17.44 4.37
C MET A 377 -32.13 18.52 3.68
N LYS A 378 -32.16 18.52 2.34
CA LYS A 378 -32.86 19.53 1.54
C LYS A 378 -34.34 19.22 1.38
N PHE A 379 -34.72 17.96 1.24
CA PHE A 379 -36.09 17.56 0.95
C PHE A 379 -37.13 18.10 1.96
N PRO A 380 -36.93 18.04 3.29
CA PRO A 380 -37.85 18.63 4.27
C PRO A 380 -38.05 20.15 4.12
N LYS A 381 -37.11 20.85 3.51
CA LYS A 381 -37.22 22.30 3.23
C LYS A 381 -38.06 22.53 1.99
N LEU A 382 -37.83 21.74 0.93
CA LEU A 382 -38.58 21.84 -0.32
C LEU A 382 -40.06 21.55 -0.14
N ILE A 383 -40.42 20.50 0.63
CA ILE A 383 -41.83 20.13 0.82
C ILE A 383 -42.67 21.21 1.52
N LYS A 384 -42.06 22.14 2.27
CA LYS A 384 -42.77 23.25 2.92
C LYS A 384 -43.29 24.28 1.92
N GLU A 385 -42.78 24.28 0.70
CA GLU A 385 -43.14 25.20 -0.38
C GLU A 385 -44.12 24.56 -1.39
N LEU A 386 -44.49 23.31 -1.19
CA LEU A 386 -45.36 22.56 -2.07
C LEU A 386 -46.84 22.77 -1.73
N SER A 387 -47.71 22.64 -2.75
CA SER A 387 -49.16 22.66 -2.54
C SER A 387 -49.65 21.36 -1.89
N GLU A 388 -50.86 21.36 -1.35
CA GLU A 388 -51.49 20.15 -0.79
C GLU A 388 -51.62 19.04 -1.86
N ASP A 389 -51.96 19.43 -3.09
CA ASP A 389 -51.99 18.55 -4.27
C ASP A 389 -50.63 17.89 -4.53
N ASP A 390 -49.54 18.67 -4.47
CA ASP A 390 -48.17 18.16 -4.68
C ASP A 390 -47.76 17.18 -3.57
N LEU A 391 -48.13 17.49 -2.32
CA LEU A 391 -47.84 16.63 -1.17
C LEU A 391 -48.58 15.30 -1.27
N GLU A 392 -49.84 15.30 -1.72
CA GLU A 392 -50.61 14.07 -1.91
C GLU A 392 -50.01 13.19 -3.01
N VAL A 393 -49.48 13.79 -4.09
CA VAL A 393 -48.75 13.06 -5.12
C VAL A 393 -47.45 12.46 -4.58
N ILE A 394 -46.69 13.23 -3.79
CA ILE A 394 -45.48 12.74 -3.13
C ILE A 394 -45.79 11.55 -2.22
N ASP A 395 -46.84 11.65 -1.39
CA ASP A 395 -47.22 10.59 -0.48
C ASP A 395 -47.70 9.34 -1.23
N TYR A 396 -48.42 9.53 -2.33
CA TYR A 396 -48.78 8.43 -3.22
C TYR A 396 -47.54 7.75 -3.79
N MET A 397 -46.63 8.51 -4.42
CA MET A 397 -45.39 7.98 -5.01
C MET A 397 -44.55 7.25 -3.96
N ARG A 398 -44.32 7.89 -2.80
CA ARG A 398 -43.61 7.30 -1.67
C ARG A 398 -44.25 5.99 -1.26
N SER A 399 -45.57 5.95 -1.06
CA SER A 399 -46.28 4.73 -0.64
C SER A 399 -46.18 3.60 -1.66
N VAL A 400 -46.14 3.90 -2.96
CA VAL A 400 -45.99 2.90 -4.02
C VAL A 400 -44.59 2.32 -4.01
N VAL A 401 -43.58 3.19 -3.95
CA VAL A 401 -42.18 2.80 -4.01
C VAL A 401 -41.74 2.07 -2.73
N THR A 402 -42.12 2.56 -1.55
CA THR A 402 -41.62 1.98 -0.28
C THR A 402 -42.39 0.74 0.18
N ASN A 403 -43.58 0.47 -0.35
CA ASN A 403 -44.36 -0.74 -0.04
C ASN A 403 -44.25 -1.81 -1.12
N SER A 404 -43.45 -1.60 -2.17
CA SER A 404 -43.27 -2.59 -3.21
C SER A 404 -42.48 -3.78 -2.67
N LYS A 405 -42.99 -5.00 -2.92
CA LYS A 405 -42.30 -6.25 -2.55
C LYS A 405 -41.03 -6.49 -3.37
N THR A 406 -40.85 -5.77 -4.48
CA THR A 406 -39.77 -5.96 -5.43
C THR A 406 -38.59 -5.00 -5.21
N THR A 407 -38.74 -3.97 -4.38
CA THR A 407 -37.70 -2.95 -4.18
C THR A 407 -37.33 -2.82 -2.69
N ASN A 408 -36.02 -2.87 -2.37
CA ASN A 408 -35.50 -2.60 -1.02
C ASN A 408 -35.45 -1.10 -0.68
N TYR A 409 -36.27 -0.30 -1.34
CA TYR A 409 -36.20 1.16 -1.32
C TYR A 409 -37.00 1.73 -0.15
N ASN A 410 -36.33 2.47 0.73
CA ASN A 410 -36.96 2.99 1.95
C ASN A 410 -37.35 4.47 1.84
N ILE A 411 -38.10 4.96 2.85
CA ILE A 411 -38.59 6.34 2.91
C ILE A 411 -37.45 7.35 2.84
N ASN A 412 -36.32 7.07 3.49
CA ASN A 412 -35.18 7.98 3.51
C ASN A 412 -34.53 8.07 2.13
N GLU A 413 -34.39 6.95 1.42
CA GLU A 413 -33.88 6.92 0.04
C GLU A 413 -34.81 7.69 -0.91
N PHE A 414 -36.13 7.57 -0.74
CA PHE A 414 -37.09 8.37 -1.50
C PHE A 414 -36.89 9.86 -1.27
N ASN A 415 -36.80 10.26 -0.01
CA ASN A 415 -36.58 11.64 0.36
C ASN A 415 -35.23 12.16 -0.18
N CYS A 416 -34.20 11.32 -0.25
CA CYS A 416 -32.92 11.68 -0.85
C CYS A 416 -33.07 12.08 -2.32
N VAL A 417 -33.61 11.18 -3.15
CA VAL A 417 -33.77 11.44 -4.59
C VAL A 417 -34.59 12.69 -4.84
N MET A 418 -35.71 12.83 -4.12
CA MET A 418 -36.57 14.00 -4.26
C MET A 418 -35.92 15.28 -3.76
N GLY A 419 -34.93 15.18 -2.86
CA GLY A 419 -34.16 16.31 -2.36
C GLY A 419 -32.91 16.65 -3.17
N MET A 420 -32.41 15.74 -4.01
CA MET A 420 -31.26 15.98 -4.89
C MET A 420 -31.56 17.03 -5.98
N VAL A 421 -32.84 17.30 -6.23
CA VAL A 421 -33.28 18.36 -7.15
C VAL A 421 -32.69 19.72 -6.77
N GLU A 422 -32.19 20.47 -7.75
CA GLU A 422 -31.51 21.75 -7.51
C GLU A 422 -32.42 22.83 -6.92
N SER A 423 -33.73 22.79 -7.20
CA SER A 423 -34.67 23.82 -6.76
C SER A 423 -36.09 23.30 -6.58
N ILE A 424 -36.94 24.10 -5.93
CA ILE A 424 -38.38 23.84 -5.82
C ILE A 424 -39.07 23.77 -7.19
N ASN A 425 -38.61 24.56 -8.16
CA ASN A 425 -39.15 24.51 -9.52
C ASN A 425 -38.77 23.18 -10.20
N GLY A 426 -37.53 22.72 -10.03
CA GLY A 426 -37.11 21.40 -10.49
C GLY A 426 -37.93 20.27 -9.87
N LEU A 427 -38.23 20.35 -8.57
CA LEU A 427 -39.12 19.40 -7.91
C LEU A 427 -40.53 19.42 -8.53
N ARG A 428 -41.10 20.60 -8.76
CA ARG A 428 -42.42 20.75 -9.41
C ARG A 428 -42.44 20.23 -10.84
N ASP A 429 -41.34 20.40 -11.58
CA ASP A 429 -41.22 19.85 -12.93
C ASP A 429 -41.27 18.32 -12.92
N ILE A 430 -40.60 17.67 -11.95
CA ILE A 430 -40.71 16.22 -11.75
C ILE A 430 -42.14 15.82 -11.36
N LEU A 431 -42.78 16.56 -10.45
CA LEU A 431 -44.12 16.22 -9.96
C LEU A 431 -45.23 16.47 -10.98
N ARG A 432 -45.06 17.41 -11.92
CA ARG A 432 -46.08 17.83 -12.89
C ARG A 432 -46.76 16.67 -13.65
N PRO A 433 -46.03 15.75 -14.31
CA PRO A 433 -46.66 14.62 -15.01
C PRO A 433 -47.39 13.68 -14.03
N HIS A 434 -46.85 13.45 -12.84
CA HIS A 434 -47.49 12.62 -11.81
C HIS A 434 -48.78 13.26 -11.28
N LEU A 435 -48.79 14.58 -11.10
CA LEU A 435 -49.97 15.34 -10.70
C LEU A 435 -51.08 15.24 -11.74
N ALA A 436 -50.74 15.29 -13.03
CA ALA A 436 -51.72 15.11 -14.12
C ALA A 436 -52.37 13.73 -14.07
N VAL A 437 -51.58 12.66 -13.92
CA VAL A 437 -52.09 11.28 -13.75
C VAL A 437 -53.01 11.18 -12.53
N PHE A 438 -52.58 11.75 -11.40
CA PHE A 438 -53.31 11.66 -10.14
C PHE A 438 -54.66 12.40 -10.18
N LYS A 439 -54.70 13.59 -10.78
CA LYS A 439 -55.94 14.34 -11.03
C LYS A 439 -56.88 13.59 -11.97
N ALA A 440 -56.37 13.13 -13.12
CA ALA A 440 -57.17 12.36 -14.09
C ALA A 440 -57.73 11.07 -13.47
N GLN A 441 -56.98 10.41 -12.58
CA GLN A 441 -57.44 9.23 -11.85
C GLN A 441 -58.62 9.54 -10.92
N LYS A 442 -58.52 10.61 -10.11
CA LYS A 442 -59.60 11.04 -9.19
C LYS A 442 -60.87 11.38 -9.96
N GLU A 443 -60.73 12.14 -11.04
CA GLU A 443 -61.86 12.55 -11.88
C GLU A 443 -62.50 11.37 -12.60
N ALA A 444 -61.70 10.46 -13.18
CA ALA A 444 -62.21 9.23 -13.80
C ALA A 444 -62.95 8.35 -12.77
N LYS A 445 -62.42 8.21 -11.55
CA LYS A 445 -63.08 7.45 -10.48
C LYS A 445 -64.45 8.06 -10.13
N SER A 446 -64.50 9.37 -9.90
CA SER A 446 -65.77 10.07 -9.59
C SER A 446 -66.78 9.94 -10.73
N ALA A 447 -66.35 10.11 -11.98
CA ALA A 447 -67.22 9.94 -13.15
C ALA A 447 -67.78 8.51 -13.25
N ILE A 448 -66.97 7.49 -12.99
CA ILE A 448 -67.39 6.08 -12.98
C ILE A 448 -68.36 5.79 -11.83
N ASP A 449 -68.13 6.35 -10.64
CA ASP A 449 -68.99 6.15 -9.47
C ASP A 449 -70.44 6.64 -9.72
N ASN A 450 -70.60 7.65 -10.58
CA ASN A 450 -71.90 8.24 -10.94
C ASN A 450 -72.68 7.46 -12.03
N ILE A 451 -72.10 6.44 -12.66
CA ILE A 451 -72.74 5.66 -13.72
C ILE A 451 -73.85 4.77 -13.13
N LYS A 452 -75.09 4.89 -13.65
CA LYS A 452 -76.23 4.06 -13.23
C LYS A 452 -76.18 2.62 -13.77
N GLU A 453 -75.67 2.44 -14.98
CA GLU A 453 -75.59 1.13 -15.62
C GLU A 453 -74.44 0.29 -15.04
N VAL A 454 -74.79 -0.75 -14.27
CA VAL A 454 -73.82 -1.62 -13.57
C VAL A 454 -72.78 -2.22 -14.51
N ALA A 455 -73.19 -2.69 -15.70
CA ALA A 455 -72.27 -3.32 -16.65
C ALA A 455 -71.20 -2.36 -17.18
N SER A 456 -71.59 -1.13 -17.55
CA SER A 456 -70.66 -0.09 -17.98
C SER A 456 -69.77 0.39 -16.83
N GLN A 457 -70.33 0.53 -15.62
CA GLN A 457 -69.56 0.87 -14.44
C GLN A 457 -68.47 -0.16 -14.15
N VAL A 458 -68.80 -1.46 -14.11
CA VAL A 458 -67.84 -2.55 -13.88
C VAL A 458 -66.75 -2.58 -14.96
N ARG A 459 -67.13 -2.44 -16.23
CA ARG A 459 -66.18 -2.41 -17.36
C ARG A 459 -65.18 -1.26 -17.23
N LEU A 460 -65.64 -0.05 -16.91
CA LEU A 460 -64.77 1.12 -16.78
C LEU A 460 -63.92 1.07 -15.50
N ARG A 461 -64.45 0.57 -14.38
CA ARG A 461 -63.65 0.29 -13.17
C ARG A 461 -62.48 -0.67 -13.46
N ARG A 462 -62.71 -1.72 -14.26
CA ARG A 462 -61.65 -2.65 -14.66
C ARG A 462 -60.55 -1.93 -15.44
N ARG A 463 -60.90 -1.13 -16.45
CA ARG A 463 -59.93 -0.35 -17.24
C ARG A 463 -59.17 0.66 -16.39
N LEU A 464 -59.85 1.35 -15.47
CA LEU A 464 -59.20 2.26 -14.53
C LEU A 464 -58.15 1.52 -13.68
N ASN A 465 -58.51 0.34 -13.14
CA ASN A 465 -57.58 -0.47 -12.36
C ASN A 465 -56.38 -0.95 -13.18
N GLU A 466 -56.58 -1.32 -14.45
CA GLU A 466 -55.49 -1.70 -15.37
C GLU A 466 -54.48 -0.55 -15.55
N VAL A 467 -54.96 0.68 -15.73
CA VAL A 467 -54.08 1.86 -15.87
C VAL A 467 -53.36 2.17 -14.56
N ILE A 468 -54.03 2.06 -13.41
CA ILE A 468 -53.41 2.25 -12.08
C ILE A 468 -52.30 1.20 -11.85
N VAL A 469 -52.51 -0.05 -12.23
CA VAL A 469 -51.49 -1.11 -12.11
C VAL A 469 -50.27 -0.78 -12.97
N LYS A 470 -50.46 -0.32 -14.21
CA LYS A 470 -49.36 0.12 -15.08
C LYS A 470 -48.60 1.29 -14.49
N TYR A 471 -49.30 2.28 -13.94
CA TYR A 471 -48.66 3.43 -13.29
C TYR A 471 -47.82 3.02 -12.08
N LYS A 472 -48.34 2.13 -11.23
CA LYS A 472 -47.58 1.58 -10.09
C LYS A 472 -46.37 0.79 -10.53
N ALA A 473 -46.48 0.00 -11.59
CA ALA A 473 -45.36 -0.73 -12.16
C ALA A 473 -44.28 0.24 -12.67
N LEU A 474 -44.67 1.27 -13.44
CA LEU A 474 -43.76 2.29 -13.94
C LEU A 474 -43.04 3.03 -12.79
N LEU A 475 -43.78 3.46 -11.75
CA LEU A 475 -43.19 4.04 -10.55
C LEU A 475 -42.26 3.07 -9.83
N SER A 476 -42.60 1.79 -9.77
CA SER A 476 -41.69 0.80 -9.19
C SER A 476 -40.42 0.70 -10.02
N ASP A 477 -40.54 0.53 -11.33
CA ASP A 477 -39.42 0.35 -12.27
C ASP A 477 -38.44 1.53 -12.24
N ILE A 478 -38.93 2.78 -12.16
CA ILE A 478 -38.09 3.99 -12.00
C ILE A 478 -37.17 3.85 -10.78
N PHE A 479 -37.71 3.30 -9.68
CA PHE A 479 -37.00 3.14 -8.42
C PHE A 479 -36.35 1.75 -8.25
N THR A 480 -36.44 0.87 -9.26
CA THR A 480 -35.84 -0.48 -9.23
C THR A 480 -34.60 -0.53 -10.12
N GLY A 481 -33.42 -0.76 -9.52
CA GLY A 481 -32.19 -1.11 -10.25
C GLY A 481 -31.29 0.06 -10.68
N SER A 482 -31.69 1.30 -10.42
CA SER A 482 -30.86 2.49 -10.62
C SER A 482 -30.28 2.95 -9.29
N ASP A 483 -29.00 3.34 -9.26
CA ASP A 483 -28.49 4.10 -8.11
C ASP A 483 -29.26 5.44 -7.99
N LEU A 484 -29.30 6.03 -6.79
CA LEU A 484 -30.12 7.21 -6.50
C LEU A 484 -29.82 8.38 -7.46
N TYR A 485 -28.57 8.45 -7.92
CA TYR A 485 -28.09 9.41 -8.90
C TYR A 485 -28.68 9.16 -10.29
N SER A 486 -28.68 7.91 -10.76
CA SER A 486 -29.25 7.48 -12.03
C SER A 486 -30.76 7.70 -12.11
N ILE A 487 -31.47 7.54 -10.99
CA ILE A 487 -32.91 7.86 -10.92
C ILE A 487 -33.14 9.34 -11.24
N TYR A 488 -32.34 10.24 -10.65
CA TYR A 488 -32.45 11.68 -10.88
C TYR A 488 -32.18 12.10 -12.33
N TYR A 489 -31.20 11.49 -13.02
CA TYR A 489 -30.87 11.84 -14.41
C TYR A 489 -31.72 11.12 -15.47
N SER A 490 -32.57 10.17 -15.07
CA SER A 490 -33.42 9.43 -16.00
C SER A 490 -34.68 10.23 -16.39
N ASN A 491 -34.55 11.11 -17.38
CA ASN A 491 -35.73 11.74 -18.03
C ASN A 491 -36.57 10.75 -18.87
N LEU A 492 -36.23 9.46 -18.84
CA LEU A 492 -36.72 8.43 -19.77
C LEU A 492 -38.22 8.09 -19.63
N TYR A 493 -38.90 8.60 -18.60
CA TYR A 493 -40.24 8.14 -18.24
C TYR A 493 -41.31 9.23 -18.30
N GLN A 494 -40.96 10.48 -18.59
CA GLN A 494 -41.94 11.58 -18.64
C GLN A 494 -43.02 11.34 -19.70
N ASP A 495 -42.63 10.78 -20.85
CA ASP A 495 -43.56 10.46 -21.93
C ASP A 495 -44.52 9.33 -21.55
N ASP A 496 -44.02 8.28 -20.90
CA ASP A 496 -44.84 7.15 -20.44
C ASP A 496 -45.83 7.55 -19.35
N VAL A 497 -45.40 8.37 -18.38
CA VAL A 497 -46.30 8.93 -17.35
C VAL A 497 -47.38 9.81 -18.00
N SER A 498 -47.00 10.65 -18.98
CA SER A 498 -47.93 11.53 -19.69
C SER A 498 -48.95 10.75 -20.52
N ASN A 499 -48.53 9.65 -21.16
CA ASN A 499 -49.42 8.75 -21.91
C ASN A 499 -50.48 8.10 -21.02
N LEU A 500 -50.15 7.78 -19.76
CA LEU A 500 -51.12 7.23 -18.80
C LEU A 500 -52.19 8.27 -18.42
N ALA A 501 -51.83 9.55 -18.29
CA ALA A 501 -52.80 10.62 -18.04
C ALA A 501 -53.83 10.71 -19.19
N ILE A 502 -53.36 10.63 -20.44
CA ILE A 502 -54.22 10.63 -21.63
C ILE A 502 -55.20 9.45 -21.61
N ASP A 503 -54.75 8.25 -21.20
CA ASP A 503 -55.61 7.08 -21.12
C ASP A 503 -56.68 7.20 -20.01
N LEU A 504 -56.35 7.85 -18.89
CA LEU A 504 -57.32 8.18 -17.83
C LEU A 504 -58.37 9.19 -18.31
N ASP A 505 -57.96 10.22 -19.06
CA ASP A 505 -58.87 11.19 -19.66
C ASP A 505 -59.84 10.55 -20.67
N LYS A 506 -59.37 9.58 -21.46
CA LYS A 506 -60.24 8.77 -22.33
C LYS A 506 -61.27 8.00 -21.51
N ILE A 507 -60.87 7.39 -20.38
CA ILE A 507 -61.79 6.65 -19.50
C ILE A 507 -62.86 7.61 -18.92
N LYS A 508 -62.46 8.79 -18.45
CA LYS A 508 -63.36 9.85 -17.98
C LYS A 508 -64.36 10.25 -19.08
N TYR A 509 -63.89 10.47 -20.30
CA TYR A 509 -64.76 10.78 -21.44
C TYR A 509 -65.79 9.67 -21.70
N TYR A 510 -65.39 8.39 -21.66
CA TYR A 510 -66.33 7.28 -21.82
C TYR A 510 -67.32 7.17 -20.66
N ALA A 511 -66.90 7.46 -19.43
CA ALA A 511 -67.77 7.48 -18.26
C ALA A 511 -68.85 8.57 -18.41
N ALA A 512 -68.46 9.78 -18.82
CA ALA A 512 -69.40 10.88 -19.05
C ALA A 512 -70.45 10.57 -20.13
N ARG A 513 -70.10 9.79 -21.15
CA ARG A 513 -71.04 9.34 -22.20
C ARG A 513 -72.00 8.24 -21.73
N SER A 514 -71.70 7.59 -20.60
CA SER A 514 -72.52 6.52 -19.99
C SER A 514 -73.41 7.02 -18.84
N LEU A 515 -73.32 8.30 -18.49
CA LEU A 515 -74.30 9.00 -17.64
C LEU A 515 -75.55 9.33 -18.45
#